data_AF-X5IC26-F1
#
_entry.id   AF-X5IC26-F1
#
_cell.length_a   1.000
_cell.length_b   1.000
_cell.length_c   1.000
_cell.angle_alpha   90.00
_cell.angle_beta   90.00
_cell.angle_gamma   90.00
#
_symmetry.space_group_name_H-M   'P 1'
#
loop_
_entity.id
_entity.type
_entity.pdbx_description
1 polymer ?
#
loop_
_entity_poly.entity_id
_entity_poly.type
_entity_poly.pdbx_seq_one_letter_code
_entity_poly.pdbx_strand_id
1 'polypeptide(L)'
;DRALLELQLQPEELYQTFQRIVENVNVIISTYGEGESGPMGNIMIDPVLGTVGFGSGLHGWAFTLKQFAEMYVAKFAAKGEGQLNAGDRAKKVEDMMKKLWGDRYFDPATGKFSKSANSPDGKKLPRTFCQLILDPIFKVFDAIMNFRKEETAKLIEKLDIKLDSEDKDKEGKPLLKAVMRRWLPAGEALLQMITIHLPSPVTAQKYRCELLYEGPPDDEAAMGIKNCDPKGPLMMYISKMVPTSDKGRFYAFGRVFSGVVSTGLKVRIMGPNYTPGKKEDLYLKPIQRTILMMGRYVEPIEDVPCGNIVGLVGVDQFLIKTGTITTFEHSHNMRVMKFSVSPVV
;
A
#
# COMPACT_ATOMS: atom_id res chain seq x y z
N ASP A 1 3.48 2.40 19.50
CA ASP A 1 3.94 3.41 20.48
C ASP A 1 3.11 3.36 21.76
N ARG A 2 1.77 3.49 21.72
CA ARG A 2 0.90 3.39 22.91
C ARG A 2 1.08 2.07 23.66
N ALA A 3 1.15 0.95 22.92
CA ALA A 3 1.44 -0.36 23.50
C ALA A 3 2.77 -0.42 24.26
N LEU A 4 3.77 0.35 23.84
CA LEU A 4 5.12 0.37 24.41
C LEU A 4 5.25 1.37 25.56
N LEU A 5 4.64 2.56 25.43
CA LEU A 5 4.81 3.68 26.35
C LEU A 5 3.69 3.77 27.41
N GLU A 6 2.44 3.55 27.03
CA GLU A 6 1.28 3.70 27.92
C GLU A 6 0.88 2.38 28.55
N LEU A 7 0.71 1.33 27.73
CA LEU A 7 0.24 0.03 28.20
C LEU A 7 1.36 -0.86 28.72
N GLN A 8 2.62 -0.56 28.37
CA GLN A 8 3.82 -1.31 28.76
C GLN A 8 3.67 -2.83 28.58
N LEU A 9 3.05 -3.25 27.47
CA LEU A 9 2.80 -4.65 27.19
C LEU A 9 4.12 -5.42 27.05
N GLN A 10 4.13 -6.67 27.47
CA GLN A 10 5.27 -7.54 27.24
C GLN A 10 5.40 -7.89 25.75
N PRO A 11 6.62 -8.18 25.23
CA PRO A 11 6.81 -8.48 23.82
C PRO A 11 5.92 -9.63 23.29
N GLU A 12 5.74 -10.69 24.08
CA GLU A 12 4.86 -11.81 23.68
C GLU A 12 3.39 -11.40 23.67
N GLU A 13 2.92 -10.60 24.62
CA GLU A 13 1.53 -10.09 24.64
C GLU A 13 1.26 -9.18 23.42
N LEU A 14 2.24 -8.35 23.06
CA LEU A 14 2.16 -7.50 21.88
C LEU A 14 2.14 -8.34 20.59
N TYR A 15 2.96 -9.38 20.50
CA TYR A 15 2.94 -10.32 19.38
C TYR A 15 1.57 -11.02 19.25
N GLN A 16 1.03 -11.55 20.36
CA GLN A 16 -0.29 -12.20 20.36
C GLN A 16 -1.40 -11.21 19.95
N THR A 17 -1.29 -9.94 20.36
CA THR A 17 -2.20 -8.89 19.91
C THR A 17 -2.12 -8.69 18.40
N PHE A 18 -0.90 -8.59 17.83
CA PHE A 18 -0.72 -8.49 16.39
C PHE A 18 -1.30 -9.70 15.65
N GLN A 19 -1.04 -10.91 16.13
CA GLN A 19 -1.58 -12.14 15.53
C GLN A 19 -3.11 -12.13 15.52
N ARG A 20 -3.76 -11.76 16.62
CA ARG A 20 -5.24 -11.65 16.68
C ARG A 20 -5.80 -10.61 15.72
N ILE A 21 -5.12 -9.48 15.55
CA ILE A 21 -5.54 -8.44 14.59
C ILE A 21 -5.47 -8.98 13.16
N VAL A 22 -4.36 -9.62 12.79
CA VAL A 22 -4.19 -10.24 11.47
C VAL A 22 -5.27 -11.29 11.22
N GLU A 23 -5.53 -12.16 12.21
CA GLU A 23 -6.57 -13.18 12.12
C GLU A 23 -7.96 -12.56 11.90
N ASN A 24 -8.34 -11.55 12.70
CA ASN A 24 -9.62 -10.88 12.56
C ASN A 24 -9.80 -10.24 11.18
N VAL A 25 -8.74 -9.66 10.60
CA VAL A 25 -8.78 -9.12 9.24
C VAL A 25 -8.96 -10.24 8.23
N ASN A 26 -8.26 -11.36 8.37
CA ASN A 26 -8.41 -12.51 7.49
C ASN A 26 -9.80 -13.16 7.58
N VAL A 27 -10.45 -13.16 8.76
CA VAL A 27 -11.85 -13.58 8.90
C VAL A 27 -12.76 -12.72 8.02
N ILE A 28 -12.61 -11.40 8.04
CA ILE A 28 -13.40 -10.49 7.20
C ILE A 28 -13.13 -10.76 5.72
N ILE A 29 -11.85 -10.87 5.33
CA ILE A 29 -11.46 -11.14 3.95
C ILE A 29 -12.03 -12.48 3.46
N SER A 30 -11.98 -13.53 4.29
CA SER A 30 -12.53 -14.84 3.94
C SER A 30 -14.06 -14.85 3.83
N THR A 31 -14.73 -13.98 4.59
CA THR A 31 -16.21 -13.89 4.62
C THR A 31 -16.77 -13.21 3.38
N TYR A 32 -16.08 -12.18 2.86
CA TYR A 32 -16.58 -11.34 1.76
C TYR A 32 -15.78 -11.49 0.46
N GLY A 33 -14.61 -12.13 0.49
CA GLY A 33 -13.79 -12.40 -0.68
C GLY A 33 -14.34 -13.57 -1.49
N GLU A 34 -13.99 -13.61 -2.78
CA GLU A 34 -14.39 -14.68 -3.71
C GLU A 34 -13.57 -15.98 -3.53
N GLY A 35 -12.86 -16.12 -2.40
CA GLY A 35 -11.99 -17.26 -2.06
C GLY A 35 -10.69 -17.32 -2.87
N GLU A 36 -9.88 -18.37 -2.65
CA GLU A 36 -8.63 -18.61 -3.40
C GLU A 36 -8.85 -18.88 -4.89
N SER A 37 -10.05 -19.33 -5.26
CA SER A 37 -10.48 -19.51 -6.66
C SER A 37 -10.93 -18.21 -7.34
N GLY A 38 -10.99 -17.10 -6.58
CA GLY A 38 -11.36 -15.81 -7.12
C GLY A 38 -10.33 -15.28 -8.12
N PRO A 39 -10.71 -14.32 -8.97
CA PRO A 39 -9.83 -13.68 -9.94
C PRO A 39 -8.58 -13.03 -9.33
N MET A 40 -8.64 -12.69 -8.04
CA MET A 40 -7.53 -12.07 -7.30
C MET A 40 -6.65 -13.10 -6.57
N GLY A 41 -6.98 -14.39 -6.63
CA GLY A 41 -6.30 -15.45 -5.89
C GLY A 41 -6.44 -15.28 -4.37
N ASN A 42 -5.41 -15.71 -3.64
CA ASN A 42 -5.38 -15.53 -2.19
C ASN A 42 -5.13 -14.06 -1.81
N ILE A 43 -6.17 -13.39 -1.33
CA ILE A 43 -6.14 -11.98 -0.88
C ILE A 43 -5.97 -11.83 0.64
N MET A 44 -5.73 -12.93 1.37
CA MET A 44 -5.45 -12.86 2.81
C MET A 44 -4.14 -12.13 3.07
N ILE A 45 -4.09 -11.43 4.21
CA ILE A 45 -2.87 -10.79 4.68
C ILE A 45 -2.04 -11.76 5.52
N ASP A 46 -0.75 -11.78 5.24
CA ASP A 46 0.25 -12.57 5.95
C ASP A 46 1.51 -11.72 6.24
N PRO A 47 1.90 -11.57 7.51
CA PRO A 47 3.15 -10.93 7.90
C PRO A 47 4.39 -11.56 7.27
N VAL A 48 4.41 -12.89 7.07
CA VAL A 48 5.52 -13.62 6.44
C VAL A 48 5.71 -13.21 4.98
N LEU A 49 4.63 -12.85 4.28
CA LEU A 49 4.68 -12.38 2.90
C LEU A 49 5.08 -10.90 2.82
N GLY A 50 5.11 -10.16 3.93
CA GLY A 50 5.40 -8.72 3.95
C GLY A 50 4.19 -7.82 3.68
N THR A 51 2.98 -8.39 3.70
CA THR A 51 1.72 -7.65 3.49
C THR A 51 1.25 -6.89 4.73
N VAL A 52 1.94 -7.05 5.87
CA VAL A 52 1.61 -6.38 7.13
C VAL A 52 2.79 -5.53 7.59
N GLY A 53 2.53 -4.23 7.75
CA GLY A 53 3.45 -3.27 8.35
C GLY A 53 3.09 -2.96 9.80
N PHE A 54 4.09 -2.88 10.68
CA PHE A 54 3.93 -2.53 12.09
C PHE A 54 4.61 -1.20 12.36
N GLY A 55 3.97 -0.27 13.06
CA GLY A 55 4.60 1.04 13.31
C GLY A 55 3.74 2.04 14.06
N SER A 56 4.21 3.29 14.10
CA SER A 56 3.49 4.47 14.57
C SER A 56 3.61 5.60 13.57
N GLY A 57 2.47 6.04 13.02
CA GLY A 57 2.40 7.21 12.14
C GLY A 57 2.74 8.52 12.84
N LEU A 58 2.46 8.63 14.15
CA LEU A 58 2.76 9.83 14.95
C LEU A 58 4.27 10.04 15.12
N HIS A 59 4.98 8.95 15.41
CA HIS A 59 6.44 8.99 15.51
C HIS A 59 7.14 8.84 14.16
N GLY A 60 6.43 8.41 13.11
CA GLY A 60 6.93 8.33 11.75
C GLY A 60 7.85 7.14 11.48
N TRP A 61 7.68 6.05 12.24
CA TRP A 61 8.43 4.81 12.03
C TRP A 61 7.49 3.65 11.77
N ALA A 62 7.88 2.77 10.87
CA ALA A 62 7.19 1.51 10.61
C ALA A 62 8.16 0.53 9.99
N PHE A 63 7.83 -0.75 10.07
CA PHE A 63 8.62 -1.82 9.49
C PHE A 63 7.75 -2.94 8.93
N THR A 64 8.28 -3.65 7.96
CA THR A 64 7.78 -4.97 7.54
C THR A 64 8.79 -6.05 7.95
N LEU A 65 8.37 -7.32 7.93
CA LEU A 65 9.31 -8.43 8.15
C LEU A 65 10.41 -8.47 7.09
N LYS A 66 10.11 -8.00 5.87
CA LYS A 66 11.06 -7.99 4.75
C LYS A 66 12.30 -7.15 5.06
N GLN A 67 12.11 -5.93 5.56
CA GLN A 67 13.21 -5.04 5.93
C GLN A 67 14.12 -5.65 7.00
N PHE A 68 13.52 -6.25 8.03
CA PHE A 68 14.28 -6.95 9.06
C PHE A 68 14.99 -8.20 8.51
N ALA A 69 14.35 -8.98 7.65
CA ALA A 69 14.96 -10.14 7.02
C ALA A 69 16.18 -9.75 6.16
N GLU A 70 16.07 -8.71 5.35
CA GLU A 70 17.19 -8.17 4.55
C GLU A 70 18.35 -7.70 5.45
N MET A 71 18.04 -6.98 6.54
CA MET A 71 19.04 -6.54 7.52
C MET A 71 19.75 -7.72 8.19
N TYR A 72 19.00 -8.73 8.66
CA TYR A 72 19.62 -9.87 9.35
C TYR A 72 20.40 -10.77 8.40
N VAL A 73 19.90 -11.04 7.19
CA VAL A 73 20.64 -11.83 6.20
C VAL A 73 21.97 -11.14 5.87
N ALA A 74 21.99 -9.82 5.72
CA ALA A 74 23.23 -9.07 5.54
C ALA A 74 24.19 -9.20 6.74
N LYS A 75 23.67 -9.12 7.98
CA LYS A 75 24.46 -9.30 9.21
C LYS A 75 25.00 -10.72 9.39
N PHE A 76 24.25 -11.74 8.97
CA PHE A 76 24.69 -13.14 9.01
C PHE A 76 25.70 -13.44 7.90
N ALA A 77 25.51 -12.90 6.69
CA ALA A 77 26.44 -13.05 5.58
C ALA A 77 27.79 -12.38 5.87
N ALA A 78 27.79 -11.16 6.44
CA ALA A 78 29.00 -10.46 6.86
C ALA A 78 29.85 -11.24 7.89
N LYS A 79 29.27 -12.25 8.55
CA LYS A 79 29.96 -13.11 9.54
C LYS A 79 30.53 -14.41 8.97
N GLY A 80 30.42 -14.69 7.66
CA GLY A 80 31.04 -15.89 7.10
C GLY A 80 30.63 -16.35 5.71
N GLU A 81 29.75 -15.66 5.00
CA GLU A 81 29.34 -16.02 3.64
C GLU A 81 29.67 -14.86 2.71
N GLY A 82 30.62 -15.08 1.78
CA GLY A 82 31.02 -14.11 0.76
C GLY A 82 29.83 -13.57 -0.05
N GLN A 83 30.07 -12.53 -0.86
CA GLN A 83 29.03 -11.84 -1.62
C GLN A 83 28.06 -12.83 -2.31
N LEU A 84 26.83 -12.88 -1.81
CA LEU A 84 25.77 -13.73 -2.34
C LEU A 84 25.24 -13.14 -3.64
N ASN A 85 25.02 -14.00 -4.64
CA ASN A 85 24.33 -13.63 -5.87
C ASN A 85 22.89 -13.15 -5.56
N ALA A 86 22.33 -12.28 -6.41
CA ALA A 86 21.03 -11.65 -6.16
C ALA A 86 19.89 -12.68 -5.95
N GLY A 87 19.89 -13.78 -6.70
CA GLY A 87 18.90 -14.85 -6.56
C GLY A 87 19.01 -15.63 -5.25
N ASP A 88 20.22 -15.93 -4.79
CA ASP A 88 20.45 -16.66 -3.54
C ASP A 88 20.15 -15.78 -2.32
N ARG A 89 20.43 -14.48 -2.43
CA ARG A 89 20.05 -13.49 -1.42
C ARG A 89 18.53 -13.42 -1.28
N ALA A 90 17.78 -13.38 -2.38
CA ALA A 90 16.31 -13.34 -2.34
C ALA A 90 15.73 -14.56 -1.62
N LYS A 91 16.20 -15.77 -1.95
CA LYS A 91 15.79 -17.01 -1.27
C LYS A 91 16.09 -17.00 0.23
N LYS A 92 17.27 -16.51 0.62
CA LYS A 92 17.65 -16.38 2.03
C LYS A 92 16.79 -15.36 2.77
N VAL A 93 16.41 -14.26 2.12
CA VAL A 93 15.48 -13.27 2.68
C VAL A 93 14.10 -13.89 2.90
N GLU A 94 13.57 -14.63 1.94
CA GLU A 94 12.28 -15.33 2.09
C GLU A 94 12.29 -16.37 3.22
N ASP A 95 13.35 -17.18 3.31
CA ASP A 95 13.51 -18.15 4.41
C ASP A 95 13.65 -17.43 5.77
N MET A 96 14.34 -16.29 5.82
CA MET A 96 14.44 -15.50 7.02
C MET A 96 13.09 -14.89 7.43
N MET A 97 12.29 -14.38 6.48
CA MET A 97 10.94 -13.89 6.78
C MET A 97 10.07 -14.98 7.41
N LYS A 98 10.12 -16.21 6.89
CA LYS A 98 9.44 -17.38 7.47
C LYS A 98 9.93 -17.75 8.87
N LYS A 99 11.18 -17.40 9.22
CA LYS A 99 11.75 -17.63 10.56
C LYS A 99 11.41 -16.52 11.54
N LEU A 100 11.15 -15.30 11.06
CA LEU A 100 10.87 -14.13 11.89
C LEU A 100 9.45 -14.08 12.46
N TRP A 101 8.51 -14.85 11.93
CA TRP A 101 7.11 -14.87 12.37
C TRP A 101 6.58 -16.29 12.63
N GLY A 102 5.51 -16.39 13.43
CA GLY A 102 4.91 -17.67 13.81
C GLY A 102 5.63 -18.37 14.96
N ASP A 103 5.37 -19.67 15.09
CA ASP A 103 5.99 -20.56 16.10
C ASP A 103 7.41 -20.95 15.71
N ARG A 104 8.26 -19.93 15.64
CA ARG A 104 9.69 -20.04 15.42
C ARG A 104 10.40 -19.39 16.59
N TYR A 105 11.42 -20.09 17.07
CA TYR A 105 12.16 -19.72 18.27
C TYR A 105 13.65 -19.67 17.93
N PHE A 106 14.36 -18.67 18.43
CA PHE A 106 15.80 -18.53 18.21
C PHE A 106 16.53 -18.80 19.52
N ASP A 107 17.51 -19.69 19.48
CA ASP A 107 18.35 -19.95 20.64
C ASP A 107 19.68 -19.20 20.47
N PRO A 108 19.96 -18.17 21.29
CA PRO A 108 21.22 -17.43 21.20
C PRO A 108 22.44 -18.25 21.63
N ALA A 109 22.27 -19.32 22.41
CA ALA A 109 23.37 -20.16 22.86
C ALA A 109 23.87 -21.08 21.73
N THR A 110 22.95 -21.66 20.95
CA THR A 110 23.29 -22.52 19.82
C THR A 110 23.34 -21.78 18.48
N GLY A 111 22.79 -20.57 18.40
CA GLY A 111 22.68 -19.76 17.19
C GLY A 111 21.72 -20.34 16.15
N LYS A 112 20.85 -21.29 16.55
CA LYS A 112 19.95 -22.03 15.64
C LYS A 112 18.48 -21.68 15.85
N PHE A 113 17.70 -21.83 14.79
CA PHE A 113 16.24 -21.70 14.82
C PHE A 113 15.59 -23.04 15.13
N SER A 114 14.62 -23.05 16.04
CA SER A 114 13.81 -24.19 16.42
C SER A 114 12.32 -23.94 16.08
N LYS A 115 11.57 -25.04 15.88
CA LYS A 115 10.09 -25.01 15.87
C LYS A 115 9.51 -25.28 17.26
N SER A 116 10.30 -25.89 18.14
CA SER A 116 9.89 -26.20 19.51
C SER A 116 10.11 -24.99 20.40
N ALA A 117 9.11 -24.66 21.23
CA ALA A 117 9.19 -23.57 22.20
C ALA A 117 10.20 -23.84 23.33
N ASN A 118 10.69 -25.08 23.45
CA ASN A 118 11.68 -25.49 24.44
C ASN A 118 12.98 -25.92 23.74
N SER A 119 14.11 -25.52 24.32
CA SER A 119 15.44 -26.02 24.00
C SER A 119 15.56 -27.52 24.35
N PRO A 120 16.51 -28.28 23.76
CA PRO A 120 16.83 -29.64 24.21
C PRO A 120 17.05 -29.77 25.72
N ASP A 121 17.52 -28.69 26.36
CA ASP A 121 17.74 -28.61 27.81
C ASP A 121 16.47 -28.24 28.63
N GLY A 122 15.29 -28.22 28.01
CA GLY A 122 14.01 -27.90 28.65
C GLY A 122 13.76 -26.42 28.93
N LYS A 123 14.70 -25.52 28.59
CA LYS A 123 14.53 -24.07 28.75
C LYS A 123 13.56 -23.50 27.72
N LYS A 124 12.62 -22.66 28.16
CA LYS A 124 11.69 -21.95 27.27
C LYS A 124 12.45 -20.93 26.43
N LEU A 125 12.35 -21.06 25.11
CA LEU A 125 12.96 -20.15 24.15
C LEU A 125 12.00 -18.99 23.84
N PRO A 126 12.48 -17.74 23.81
CA PRO A 126 11.70 -16.62 23.29
C PRO A 126 11.39 -16.82 21.80
N ARG A 127 10.21 -16.36 21.38
CA ARG A 127 9.83 -16.34 19.97
C ARG A 127 10.80 -15.47 19.18
N THR A 128 11.12 -15.88 17.95
CA THR A 128 12.05 -15.15 17.07
C THR A 128 11.60 -13.71 16.85
N PHE A 129 10.31 -13.48 16.61
CA PHE A 129 9.76 -12.12 16.44
C PHE A 129 10.05 -11.25 17.67
N CYS A 130 9.77 -11.79 18.86
CA CYS A 130 9.97 -11.11 20.12
C CYS A 130 11.45 -10.80 20.37
N GLN A 131 12.34 -11.75 20.09
CA GLN A 131 13.77 -11.59 20.38
C GLN A 131 14.53 -10.78 19.34
N LEU A 132 14.26 -10.96 18.04
CA LEU A 132 15.01 -10.28 17.00
C LEU A 132 14.39 -8.92 16.69
N ILE A 133 13.06 -8.80 16.62
CA ILE A 133 12.40 -7.55 16.19
C ILE A 133 12.01 -6.70 17.39
N LEU A 134 11.19 -7.23 18.31
CA LEU A 134 10.65 -6.43 19.40
C LEU A 134 11.69 -6.06 20.45
N ASP A 135 12.53 -6.99 20.90
CA ASP A 135 13.50 -6.73 21.99
C ASP A 135 14.44 -5.54 21.70
N PRO A 136 15.04 -5.39 20.50
CA PRO A 136 15.79 -4.17 20.19
C PRO A 136 14.95 -2.90 20.21
N ILE A 137 13.69 -2.95 19.74
CA ILE A 137 12.77 -1.80 19.79
C ILE A 137 12.47 -1.44 21.25
N PHE A 138 12.11 -2.41 22.08
CA PHE A 138 11.86 -2.21 23.50
C PHE A 138 13.08 -1.62 24.22
N LYS A 139 14.28 -2.15 23.95
CA LYS A 139 15.53 -1.62 24.51
C LYS A 139 15.79 -0.17 24.12
N VAL A 140 15.54 0.20 22.87
CA VAL A 140 15.68 1.60 22.41
C VAL A 140 14.68 2.51 23.13
N PHE A 141 13.42 2.10 23.23
CA PHE A 141 12.39 2.85 23.96
C PHE A 141 12.76 3.01 25.43
N ASP A 142 13.15 1.93 26.08
CA ASP A 142 13.46 1.86 27.51
C ASP A 142 14.75 2.61 27.87
N ALA A 143 15.79 2.56 27.03
CA ALA A 143 17.03 3.29 27.24
C ALA A 143 16.83 4.81 27.09
N ILE A 144 16.09 5.24 26.05
CA ILE A 144 15.85 6.66 25.77
C ILE A 144 14.88 7.28 26.77
N MET A 145 13.79 6.59 27.11
CA MET A 145 12.77 7.13 28.03
C MET A 145 13.24 7.17 29.49
N ASN A 146 14.15 6.28 29.88
CA ASN A 146 14.77 6.28 31.22
C ASN A 146 16.13 7.02 31.25
N PHE A 147 16.45 7.80 30.22
CA PHE A 147 17.65 8.66 30.17
C PHE A 147 18.99 7.93 30.40
N ARG A 148 19.10 6.66 30.00
CA ARG A 148 20.33 5.87 30.12
C ARG A 148 21.30 6.18 28.99
N LYS A 149 22.06 7.26 29.15
CA LYS A 149 22.94 7.82 28.10
C LYS A 149 23.99 6.85 27.57
N GLU A 150 24.67 6.11 28.45
CA GLU A 150 25.69 5.14 28.04
C GLU A 150 25.10 3.96 27.24
N GLU A 151 23.97 3.43 27.69
CA GLU A 151 23.28 2.34 26.99
C GLU A 151 22.72 2.83 25.64
N THR A 152 22.15 4.03 25.61
CA THR A 152 21.62 4.66 24.40
C THR A 152 22.71 4.85 23.35
N ALA A 153 23.88 5.36 23.74
CA ALA A 153 25.03 5.52 22.83
C ALA A 153 25.48 4.18 22.23
N LYS A 154 25.63 3.14 23.08
CA LYS A 154 26.00 1.78 22.64
C LYS A 154 24.94 1.17 21.70
N LEU A 155 23.66 1.42 21.96
CA LEU A 155 22.55 0.94 21.12
C LEU A 155 22.53 1.64 19.76
N ILE A 156 22.70 2.97 19.73
CA ILE A 156 22.76 3.77 18.49
C ILE A 156 23.91 3.28 17.60
N GLU A 157 25.09 3.05 18.18
CA GLU A 157 26.25 2.51 17.47
C GLU A 157 25.99 1.09 16.93
N LYS A 158 25.44 0.19 17.77
CA LYS A 158 25.14 -1.19 17.38
C LYS A 158 24.06 -1.30 16.30
N LEU A 159 23.14 -0.35 16.26
CA LEU A 159 22.09 -0.25 15.25
C LEU A 159 22.53 0.53 14.00
N ASP A 160 23.76 1.06 13.99
CA ASP A 160 24.34 1.88 12.92
C ASP A 160 23.49 3.12 12.57
N ILE A 161 22.97 3.78 13.61
CA ILE A 161 22.10 4.96 13.47
C ILE A 161 22.96 6.23 13.51
N LYS A 162 22.98 6.99 12.41
CA LYS A 162 23.71 8.26 12.33
C LYS A 162 22.85 9.43 12.80
N LEU A 163 23.17 9.97 13.98
CA LEU A 163 22.59 11.21 14.51
C LEU A 163 23.42 12.43 14.09
N ASP A 164 22.75 13.49 13.65
CA ASP A 164 23.38 14.80 13.43
C ASP A 164 23.62 15.53 14.76
N SER A 165 24.36 16.65 14.70
CA SER A 165 24.75 17.39 15.89
C SER A 165 23.54 17.88 16.70
N GLU A 166 22.47 18.32 16.04
CA GLU A 166 21.26 18.76 16.70
C GLU A 166 20.46 17.61 17.35
N ASP A 167 20.44 16.42 16.75
CA ASP A 167 19.77 15.26 17.33
C ASP A 167 20.51 14.70 18.55
N LYS A 168 21.82 14.91 18.67
CA LYS A 168 22.61 14.45 19.83
C LYS A 168 22.26 15.18 21.12
N ASP A 169 21.81 16.43 21.02
CA ASP A 169 21.41 17.24 22.18
C ASP A 169 19.96 16.98 22.59
N LYS A 170 19.16 16.31 21.75
CA LYS A 170 17.77 15.95 22.06
C LYS A 170 17.74 14.80 23.07
N GLU A 171 16.76 14.81 23.95
CA GLU A 171 16.50 13.73 24.91
C GLU A 171 15.02 13.36 24.94
N GLY A 172 14.68 12.23 25.58
CA GLY A 172 13.30 11.77 25.76
C GLY A 172 12.56 11.55 24.43
N LYS A 173 11.30 12.00 24.37
CA LYS A 173 10.42 11.78 23.20
C LYS A 173 10.96 12.39 21.88
N PRO A 174 11.52 13.61 21.85
CA PRO A 174 12.20 14.15 20.67
C PRO A 174 13.32 13.26 20.14
N LEU A 175 14.22 12.78 21.01
CA LEU A 175 15.29 11.87 20.62
C LEU A 175 14.75 10.54 20.11
N LEU A 176 13.79 9.95 20.82
CA LEU A 176 13.14 8.71 20.41
C LEU A 176 12.54 8.83 19.00
N LYS A 177 11.87 9.95 18.71
CA LYS A 177 11.32 10.22 17.37
C LYS A 177 12.42 10.31 16.31
N ALA A 178 13.52 11.00 16.59
CA ALA A 178 14.65 11.11 15.66
C ALA A 178 15.31 9.76 15.38
N VAL A 179 15.63 9.01 16.44
CA VAL A 179 16.26 7.68 16.36
C VAL A 179 15.37 6.71 15.59
N MET A 180 14.09 6.60 15.93
CA MET A 180 13.18 5.65 15.27
C MET A 180 12.93 5.99 13.80
N ARG A 181 12.84 7.28 13.43
CA ARG A 181 12.66 7.69 12.03
C ARG A 181 13.86 7.38 11.15
N ARG A 182 15.07 7.46 11.70
CA ARG A 182 16.30 7.10 10.99
C ARG A 182 16.50 5.60 10.93
N TRP A 183 16.11 4.88 11.98
CA TRP A 183 16.28 3.43 12.03
C TRP A 183 15.25 2.66 11.19
N LEU A 184 13.97 3.04 11.26
CA LEU A 184 12.86 2.36 10.58
C LEU A 184 11.92 3.38 9.93
N PRO A 185 12.33 4.04 8.83
CA PRO A 185 11.49 5.04 8.17
C PRO A 185 10.15 4.46 7.71
N ALA A 186 9.03 5.03 8.18
CA ALA A 186 7.71 4.49 7.85
C ALA A 186 7.41 4.51 6.34
N GLY A 187 7.93 5.51 5.62
CA GLY A 187 7.73 5.65 4.18
C GLY A 187 8.29 4.45 3.40
N GLU A 188 9.47 3.96 3.77
CA GLU A 188 10.08 2.82 3.07
C GLU A 188 9.29 1.53 3.26
N ALA A 189 8.82 1.27 4.49
CA ALA A 189 8.00 0.10 4.79
C ALA A 189 6.70 0.10 3.97
N LEU A 190 6.03 1.24 3.90
CA LEU A 190 4.78 1.40 3.16
C LEU A 190 4.99 1.33 1.65
N LEU A 191 6.00 2.02 1.12
CA LEU A 191 6.31 2.00 -0.32
C LEU A 191 6.71 0.60 -0.79
N GLN A 192 7.48 -0.13 0.02
CA GLN A 192 7.84 -1.51 -0.29
C GLN A 192 6.58 -2.41 -0.35
N MET A 193 5.67 -2.27 0.61
CA MET A 193 4.42 -3.02 0.62
C MET A 193 3.52 -2.68 -0.59
N ILE A 194 3.39 -1.40 -0.91
CA ILE A 194 2.61 -0.90 -2.06
C ILE A 194 3.17 -1.47 -3.37
N THR A 195 4.48 -1.34 -3.60
CA THR A 195 5.10 -1.71 -4.88
C THR A 195 5.14 -3.21 -5.13
N ILE A 196 5.25 -4.03 -4.08
CA ILE A 196 5.35 -5.49 -4.20
C ILE A 196 3.98 -6.15 -4.26
N HIS A 197 3.03 -5.69 -3.44
CA HIS A 197 1.77 -6.42 -3.24
C HIS A 197 0.58 -5.81 -3.97
N LEU A 198 0.58 -4.50 -4.27
CA LEU A 198 -0.53 -3.91 -5.02
C LEU A 198 -0.31 -4.12 -6.53
N PRO A 199 -1.27 -4.73 -7.24
CA PRO A 199 -1.12 -5.01 -8.66
C PRO A 199 -1.11 -3.71 -9.47
N SER A 200 -0.33 -3.70 -10.54
CA SER A 200 -0.34 -2.62 -11.52
C SER A 200 -1.70 -2.53 -12.23
N PRO A 201 -2.04 -1.38 -12.85
CA PRO A 201 -3.19 -1.26 -13.73
C PRO A 201 -3.30 -2.35 -14.79
N VAL A 202 -2.17 -2.79 -15.36
CA VAL A 202 -2.12 -3.81 -16.42
C VAL A 202 -2.55 -5.18 -15.89
N THR A 203 -2.15 -5.51 -14.66
CA THR A 203 -2.59 -6.76 -14.00
C THR A 203 -4.02 -6.63 -13.49
N ALA A 204 -4.35 -5.52 -12.83
CA ALA A 204 -5.63 -5.30 -12.16
C ALA A 204 -6.81 -5.23 -13.14
N GLN A 205 -6.64 -4.59 -14.30
CA GLN A 205 -7.75 -4.38 -15.22
C GLN A 205 -8.20 -5.66 -15.92
N LYS A 206 -7.30 -6.64 -16.12
CA LYS A 206 -7.63 -7.93 -16.75
C LYS A 206 -8.80 -8.62 -16.07
N TYR A 207 -8.75 -8.72 -14.74
CA TYR A 207 -9.79 -9.39 -13.97
C TYR A 207 -10.89 -8.43 -13.47
N ARG A 208 -10.65 -7.12 -13.45
CA ARG A 208 -11.68 -6.13 -13.04
C ARG A 208 -12.56 -5.67 -14.18
N CYS A 209 -12.20 -5.89 -15.44
CA CYS A 209 -12.97 -5.40 -16.59
C CYS A 209 -14.44 -5.83 -16.51
N GLU A 210 -14.70 -7.10 -16.18
CA GLU A 210 -16.07 -7.64 -16.04
C GLU A 210 -16.88 -6.95 -14.94
N LEU A 211 -16.22 -6.51 -13.87
CA LEU A 211 -16.87 -5.75 -12.80
C LEU A 211 -17.11 -4.29 -13.19
N LEU A 212 -16.18 -3.71 -13.97
CA LEU A 212 -16.10 -2.28 -14.26
C LEU A 212 -16.94 -1.87 -15.47
N TYR A 213 -17.12 -2.73 -16.45
CA TYR A 213 -17.77 -2.42 -17.72
C TYR A 213 -19.11 -3.15 -17.85
N GLU A 214 -20.17 -2.45 -18.26
CA GLU A 214 -21.52 -3.03 -18.37
C GLU A 214 -21.83 -3.62 -19.76
N GLY A 215 -20.96 -3.37 -20.73
CA GLY A 215 -21.13 -3.90 -22.09
C GLY A 215 -20.62 -5.33 -22.27
N PRO A 216 -20.71 -5.86 -23.50
CA PRO A 216 -20.21 -7.18 -23.84
C PRO A 216 -18.71 -7.32 -23.53
N PRO A 217 -18.26 -8.44 -22.95
CA PRO A 217 -16.87 -8.63 -22.52
C PRO A 217 -15.88 -8.82 -23.68
N ASP A 218 -16.39 -9.00 -24.89
CA ASP A 218 -15.68 -9.22 -26.15
C ASP A 218 -15.62 -7.96 -27.04
N ASP A 219 -16.25 -6.86 -26.64
CA ASP A 219 -16.21 -5.62 -27.42
C ASP A 219 -14.85 -4.91 -27.35
N GLU A 220 -14.62 -3.99 -28.29
CA GLU A 220 -13.34 -3.28 -28.42
C GLU A 220 -13.00 -2.46 -27.17
N ALA A 221 -14.01 -1.91 -26.48
CA ALA A 221 -13.82 -1.15 -25.25
C ALA A 221 -13.40 -2.05 -24.08
N ALA A 222 -14.05 -3.20 -23.90
CA ALA A 222 -13.73 -4.20 -22.90
C ALA A 222 -12.33 -4.77 -23.14
N MET A 223 -11.98 -5.07 -24.39
CA MET A 223 -10.63 -5.54 -24.73
C MET A 223 -9.56 -4.48 -24.48
N GLY A 224 -9.85 -3.21 -24.79
CA GLY A 224 -9.00 -2.08 -24.46
C GLY A 224 -8.77 -1.93 -22.95
N ILE A 225 -9.82 -2.07 -22.14
CA ILE A 225 -9.74 -2.05 -20.67
C ILE A 225 -8.93 -3.24 -20.15
N LYS A 226 -9.24 -4.47 -20.58
CA LYS A 226 -8.53 -5.70 -20.16
C LYS A 226 -7.03 -5.60 -20.42
N ASN A 227 -6.65 -5.08 -21.60
CA ASN A 227 -5.26 -4.97 -22.00
C ASN A 227 -4.58 -3.70 -21.47
N CYS A 228 -5.33 -2.75 -20.91
CA CYS A 228 -4.84 -1.41 -20.57
C CYS A 228 -4.11 -0.82 -21.79
N ASP A 229 -4.78 -0.83 -22.95
CA ASP A 229 -4.18 -0.46 -24.23
C ASP A 229 -4.31 1.06 -24.49
N PRO A 230 -3.19 1.81 -24.59
CA PRO A 230 -3.25 3.23 -24.89
C PRO A 230 -3.69 3.53 -26.33
N LYS A 231 -3.62 2.56 -27.25
CA LYS A 231 -4.06 2.72 -28.64
C LYS A 231 -5.53 2.37 -28.85
N GLY A 232 -6.16 1.75 -27.85
CA GLY A 232 -7.57 1.38 -27.90
C GLY A 232 -8.51 2.59 -27.80
N PRO A 233 -9.83 2.36 -27.83
CA PRO A 233 -10.80 3.41 -27.62
C PRO A 233 -10.63 4.05 -26.24
N LEU A 234 -10.85 5.36 -26.14
CA LEU A 234 -10.83 6.04 -24.84
C LEU A 234 -11.94 5.45 -23.97
N MET A 235 -11.58 4.99 -22.78
CA MET A 235 -12.52 4.63 -21.74
C MET A 235 -12.02 5.27 -20.45
N MET A 236 -12.72 6.30 -19.97
CA MET A 236 -12.40 6.99 -18.74
C MET A 236 -13.63 7.04 -17.83
N TYR A 237 -13.43 6.75 -16.55
CA TYR A 237 -14.47 6.88 -15.55
C TYR A 237 -14.24 8.13 -14.70
N ILE A 238 -15.23 9.01 -14.64
CA ILE A 238 -15.24 10.13 -13.71
C ILE A 238 -15.78 9.64 -12.37
N SER A 239 -14.95 9.73 -11.34
CA SER A 239 -15.28 9.30 -9.98
C SER A 239 -15.96 10.38 -9.16
N LYS A 240 -15.56 11.65 -9.34
CA LYS A 240 -16.10 12.78 -8.59
C LYS A 240 -15.77 14.11 -9.24
N MET A 241 -16.52 15.12 -8.85
CA MET A 241 -16.22 16.52 -9.14
C MET A 241 -15.41 17.12 -7.99
N VAL A 242 -14.23 17.65 -8.29
CA VAL A 242 -13.32 18.27 -7.31
C VAL A 242 -13.46 19.79 -7.41
N PRO A 243 -13.73 20.50 -6.30
CA PRO A 243 -13.87 21.95 -6.34
C PRO A 243 -12.55 22.60 -6.71
N THR A 244 -12.63 23.63 -7.55
CA THR A 244 -11.49 24.46 -7.92
C THR A 244 -11.36 25.67 -6.97
N SER A 245 -10.28 26.43 -7.08
CA SER A 245 -10.18 27.75 -6.44
C SER A 245 -11.25 28.72 -6.96
N ASP A 246 -11.73 28.51 -8.19
CA ASP A 246 -12.71 29.35 -8.84
C ASP A 246 -14.11 28.92 -8.39
N LYS A 247 -14.81 29.83 -7.71
CA LYS A 247 -16.16 29.58 -7.19
C LYS A 247 -17.09 29.16 -8.32
N GLY A 248 -17.73 28.00 -8.16
CA GLY A 248 -18.73 27.47 -9.09
C GLY A 248 -18.18 26.63 -10.23
N ARG A 249 -16.86 26.39 -10.30
CA ARG A 249 -16.26 25.45 -11.26
C ARG A 249 -15.67 24.23 -10.58
N PHE A 250 -15.79 23.10 -11.25
CA PHE A 250 -15.30 21.82 -10.75
C PHE A 250 -14.43 21.12 -11.79
N TYR A 251 -13.39 20.44 -11.32
CA TYR A 251 -12.62 19.49 -12.14
C TYR A 251 -13.28 18.12 -12.07
N ALA A 252 -13.50 17.50 -13.23
CA ALA A 252 -13.91 16.10 -13.28
C ALA A 252 -12.69 15.22 -13.00
N PHE A 253 -12.67 14.55 -11.84
CA PHE A 253 -11.58 13.69 -11.43
C PHE A 253 -11.93 12.23 -11.76
N GLY A 254 -11.04 11.59 -12.51
CA GLY A 254 -11.29 10.25 -12.99
C GLY A 254 -10.04 9.49 -13.35
N ARG A 255 -10.24 8.28 -13.86
CA ARG A 255 -9.17 7.38 -14.30
C ARG A 255 -9.41 6.93 -15.72
N VAL A 256 -8.36 6.95 -16.53
CA VAL A 256 -8.34 6.38 -17.88
C VAL A 256 -8.07 4.89 -17.77
N PHE A 257 -8.93 4.05 -18.33
CA PHE A 257 -8.83 2.58 -18.36
C PHE A 257 -8.36 2.07 -19.72
N SER A 258 -8.74 2.74 -20.81
CA SER A 258 -8.30 2.44 -22.18
C SER A 258 -8.09 3.73 -22.96
N GLY A 259 -7.21 3.71 -23.96
CA GLY A 259 -6.91 4.84 -24.83
C GLY A 259 -6.09 5.95 -24.15
N VAL A 260 -6.07 7.11 -24.80
CA VAL A 260 -5.43 8.34 -24.31
C VAL A 260 -6.45 9.47 -24.31
N VAL A 261 -6.52 10.24 -23.22
CA VAL A 261 -7.27 11.50 -23.20
C VAL A 261 -6.33 12.66 -23.46
N SER A 262 -6.74 13.61 -24.28
CA SER A 262 -5.90 14.75 -24.67
C SER A 262 -6.68 16.06 -24.66
N THR A 263 -5.98 17.15 -24.46
CA THR A 263 -6.56 18.50 -24.55
C THR A 263 -7.09 18.75 -25.97
N GLY A 264 -8.33 19.25 -26.08
CA GLY A 264 -9.01 19.49 -27.35
C GLY A 264 -9.67 18.26 -27.97
N LEU A 265 -9.46 17.06 -27.40
CA LEU A 265 -10.07 15.83 -27.91
C LEU A 265 -11.60 15.89 -27.79
N LYS A 266 -12.29 15.65 -28.91
CA LYS A 266 -13.76 15.51 -28.93
C LYS A 266 -14.13 14.18 -28.31
N VAL A 267 -14.88 14.22 -27.21
CA VAL A 267 -15.29 13.03 -26.47
C VAL A 267 -16.81 12.96 -26.33
N ARG A 268 -17.30 11.75 -26.09
CA ARG A 268 -18.67 11.45 -25.69
C ARG A 268 -18.69 11.38 -24.16
N ILE A 269 -19.42 12.28 -23.54
CA ILE A 269 -19.67 12.31 -22.10
C ILE A 269 -21.00 11.62 -21.87
N MET A 270 -20.95 10.46 -21.21
CA MET A 270 -22.10 9.61 -20.92
C MET A 270 -22.44 9.70 -19.44
N GLY A 271 -23.64 10.18 -19.14
CA GLY A 271 -24.19 10.23 -17.79
C GLY A 271 -24.56 8.83 -17.27
N PRO A 272 -24.93 8.72 -15.97
CA PRO A 272 -25.24 7.44 -15.34
C PRO A 272 -26.32 6.61 -16.03
N ASN A 273 -27.32 7.26 -16.64
CA ASN A 273 -28.47 6.57 -17.24
C ASN A 273 -28.35 6.39 -18.76
N TYR A 274 -27.21 6.75 -19.36
CA TYR A 274 -26.99 6.57 -20.79
C TYR A 274 -27.13 5.09 -21.19
N THR A 275 -27.82 4.86 -22.31
CA THR A 275 -27.94 3.54 -22.93
C THR A 275 -27.56 3.64 -24.41
N PRO A 276 -26.79 2.69 -24.96
CA PRO A 276 -26.41 2.70 -26.38
C PRO A 276 -27.64 2.80 -27.29
N GLY A 277 -27.58 3.70 -28.26
CA GLY A 277 -28.67 3.97 -29.21
C GLY A 277 -29.65 5.06 -28.77
N LYS A 278 -29.64 5.49 -27.51
CA LYS A 278 -30.41 6.66 -27.06
C LYS A 278 -29.54 7.93 -27.03
N LYS A 279 -30.19 9.09 -27.14
CA LYS A 279 -29.54 10.42 -26.99
C LYS A 279 -29.62 10.98 -25.56
N GLU A 280 -30.33 10.29 -24.68
CA GLU A 280 -30.47 10.67 -23.28
C GLU A 280 -29.12 10.57 -22.55
N ASP A 281 -28.81 11.55 -21.70
CA ASP A 281 -27.54 11.61 -20.94
C ASP A 281 -26.26 11.50 -21.79
N LEU A 282 -26.32 11.91 -23.07
CA LEU A 282 -25.19 11.91 -23.99
C LEU A 282 -24.82 13.33 -24.44
N TYR A 283 -23.58 13.73 -24.21
CA TYR A 283 -23.05 15.03 -24.65
C TYR A 283 -21.75 14.86 -25.43
N LEU A 284 -21.67 15.44 -26.63
CA LEU A 284 -20.44 15.46 -27.43
C LEU A 284 -19.75 16.82 -27.27
N LYS A 285 -18.61 16.83 -26.59
CA LYS A 285 -17.87 18.07 -26.30
C LYS A 285 -16.37 17.83 -26.35
N PRO A 286 -15.58 18.83 -26.77
CA PRO A 286 -14.13 18.78 -26.63
C PRO A 286 -13.72 18.92 -25.16
N ILE A 287 -12.73 18.16 -24.73
CA ILE A 287 -12.07 18.37 -23.44
C ILE A 287 -11.30 19.68 -23.50
N GLN A 288 -11.56 20.61 -22.57
CA GLN A 288 -10.92 21.93 -22.61
C GLN A 288 -9.45 21.84 -22.22
N ARG A 289 -9.14 21.12 -21.13
CA ARG A 289 -7.77 20.85 -20.65
C ARG A 289 -7.74 19.56 -19.85
N THR A 290 -6.63 18.84 -19.97
CA THR A 290 -6.19 17.75 -19.11
C THR A 290 -5.23 18.28 -18.05
N ILE A 291 -5.43 17.89 -16.79
CA ILE A 291 -4.62 18.38 -15.66
C ILE A 291 -4.19 17.24 -14.74
N LEU A 292 -2.94 17.30 -14.27
CA LEU A 292 -2.43 16.48 -13.18
C LEU A 292 -2.85 17.11 -11.85
N MET A 293 -3.44 16.32 -10.97
CA MET A 293 -3.89 16.77 -9.64
C MET A 293 -2.80 16.46 -8.60
N MET A 294 -2.07 17.48 -8.14
CA MET A 294 -1.01 17.37 -7.12
C MET A 294 -1.48 17.97 -5.79
N GLY A 295 -2.45 17.28 -5.16
CA GLY A 295 -3.07 17.75 -3.94
C GLY A 295 -3.95 18.98 -4.18
N ARG A 296 -3.47 20.16 -3.77
CA ARG A 296 -4.17 21.45 -3.97
C ARG A 296 -3.76 22.14 -5.27
N TYR A 297 -2.63 21.74 -5.85
CA TYR A 297 -2.11 22.31 -7.08
C TYR A 297 -2.53 21.46 -8.27
N VAL A 298 -2.62 22.11 -9.43
CA VAL A 298 -2.92 21.45 -10.69
C VAL A 298 -1.90 21.87 -11.73
N GLU A 299 -1.47 20.92 -12.55
CA GLU A 299 -0.51 21.15 -13.62
C GLU A 299 -1.14 20.74 -14.96
N PRO A 300 -1.24 21.65 -15.94
CA PRO A 300 -1.73 21.32 -17.28
C PRO A 300 -0.78 20.36 -17.97
N ILE A 301 -1.35 19.32 -18.56
CA ILE A 301 -0.62 18.32 -19.36
C ILE A 301 -1.37 18.11 -20.68
N GLU A 302 -0.67 17.76 -21.75
CA GLU A 302 -1.29 17.66 -23.08
C GLU A 302 -2.15 16.41 -23.23
N ASP A 303 -1.65 15.27 -22.74
CA ASP A 303 -2.29 13.97 -22.86
C ASP A 303 -1.99 13.04 -21.67
N VAL A 304 -2.88 12.06 -21.45
CA VAL A 304 -2.76 11.05 -20.39
C VAL A 304 -3.17 9.68 -20.91
N PRO A 305 -2.27 8.68 -20.89
CA PRO A 305 -2.58 7.32 -21.30
C PRO A 305 -3.34 6.55 -20.21
N CYS A 306 -3.99 5.47 -20.63
CA CYS A 306 -4.65 4.50 -19.78
C CYS A 306 -3.79 4.00 -18.61
N GLY A 307 -4.45 3.68 -17.50
CA GLY A 307 -3.83 3.30 -16.24
C GLY A 307 -3.66 4.47 -15.26
N ASN A 308 -3.76 5.71 -15.72
CA ASN A 308 -3.50 6.92 -14.92
C ASN A 308 -4.77 7.63 -14.46
N ILE A 309 -4.62 8.39 -13.38
CA ILE A 309 -5.63 9.27 -12.81
C ILE A 309 -5.38 10.69 -13.30
N VAL A 310 -6.44 11.38 -13.73
CA VAL A 310 -6.36 12.70 -14.33
C VAL A 310 -7.59 13.54 -13.99
N GLY A 311 -7.41 14.86 -13.91
CA GLY A 311 -8.50 15.82 -13.85
C GLY A 311 -8.80 16.40 -15.23
N LEU A 312 -10.09 16.62 -15.53
CA LEU A 312 -10.54 17.27 -16.75
C LEU A 312 -11.25 18.59 -16.45
N VAL A 313 -11.02 19.57 -17.31
CA VAL A 313 -11.70 20.87 -17.30
C VAL A 313 -12.74 20.92 -18.43
N GLY A 314 -13.92 21.48 -18.15
CA GLY A 314 -15.00 21.67 -19.13
C GLY A 314 -16.03 20.53 -19.19
N VAL A 315 -15.97 19.58 -18.26
CA VAL A 315 -16.92 18.46 -18.14
C VAL A 315 -18.06 18.77 -17.16
N ASP A 316 -17.86 19.75 -16.26
CA ASP A 316 -18.72 20.09 -15.13
C ASP A 316 -20.10 20.62 -15.50
N GLN A 317 -20.28 21.15 -16.70
CA GLN A 317 -21.58 21.57 -17.20
C GLN A 317 -22.47 20.40 -17.67
N PHE A 318 -21.87 19.26 -17.99
CA PHE A 318 -22.55 18.12 -18.61
C PHE A 318 -22.64 16.91 -17.68
N LEU A 319 -21.79 16.86 -16.66
CA LEU A 319 -21.71 15.75 -15.72
C LEU A 319 -21.56 16.27 -14.29
N ILE A 320 -22.48 15.87 -13.41
CA ILE A 320 -22.55 16.39 -12.03
C ILE A 320 -21.82 15.50 -11.01
N LYS A 321 -21.71 14.19 -11.24
CA LYS A 321 -21.19 13.26 -10.23
C LYS A 321 -20.23 12.22 -10.80
N THR A 322 -20.77 11.20 -11.44
CA THR A 322 -20.03 10.09 -12.05
C THR A 322 -20.52 9.89 -13.46
N GLY A 323 -19.66 9.40 -14.32
CA GLY A 323 -20.01 9.11 -15.71
C GLY A 323 -18.85 8.52 -16.45
N THR A 324 -19.14 8.11 -17.68
CA THR A 324 -18.16 7.48 -18.57
C THR A 324 -17.82 8.44 -19.70
N ILE A 325 -16.54 8.59 -20.00
CA ILE A 325 -16.05 9.37 -21.12
C ILE A 325 -15.39 8.43 -22.11
N THR A 326 -15.76 8.57 -23.39
CA THR A 326 -15.28 7.66 -24.43
C THR A 326 -15.20 8.31 -25.81
N THR A 327 -14.42 7.71 -26.69
CA THR A 327 -14.37 8.03 -28.13
C THR A 327 -15.14 7.01 -28.98
N PHE A 328 -15.55 5.88 -28.40
CA PHE A 328 -16.23 4.81 -29.11
C PHE A 328 -17.74 5.03 -29.13
N GLU A 329 -18.38 4.86 -30.30
CA GLU A 329 -19.81 5.13 -30.45
C GLU A 329 -20.69 4.04 -29.82
N HIS A 330 -20.29 2.79 -29.95
CA HIS A 330 -21.04 1.63 -29.42
C HIS A 330 -20.63 1.25 -27.99
N SER A 331 -19.92 2.14 -27.29
CA SER A 331 -19.50 1.93 -25.91
C SER A 331 -20.71 1.86 -24.98
N HIS A 332 -20.62 0.98 -23.99
CA HIS A 332 -21.54 0.96 -22.86
C HIS A 332 -20.98 1.80 -21.70
N ASN A 333 -21.81 2.07 -20.72
CA ASN A 333 -21.37 2.73 -19.50
C ASN A 333 -20.46 1.82 -18.68
N MET A 334 -19.52 2.44 -17.97
CA MET A 334 -18.85 1.79 -16.85
C MET A 334 -19.77 1.80 -15.64
N ARG A 335 -19.70 0.73 -14.83
CA ARG A 335 -20.59 0.50 -13.71
C ARG A 335 -20.54 1.65 -12.71
N VAL A 336 -21.71 2.21 -12.41
CA VAL A 336 -21.84 3.32 -11.46
C VAL A 336 -21.57 2.82 -10.04
N MET A 337 -20.86 3.63 -9.24
CA MET A 337 -20.59 3.28 -7.84
C MET A 337 -21.88 3.15 -7.04
N LYS A 338 -22.10 1.99 -6.43
CA LYS A 338 -23.10 1.80 -5.38
C LYS A 338 -22.56 2.42 -4.09
N PHE A 339 -23.20 3.47 -3.61
CA PHE A 339 -22.93 4.00 -2.28
C PHE A 339 -23.69 3.13 -1.27
N SER A 340 -22.97 2.47 -0.35
CA SER A 340 -23.57 1.53 0.62
C SER A 340 -24.51 2.18 1.63
N VAL A 341 -24.57 3.52 1.68
CA VAL A 341 -25.36 4.28 2.65
C VAL A 341 -26.26 5.25 1.90
N SER A 342 -27.56 5.14 2.16
CA SER A 342 -28.54 6.14 1.71
C SER A 342 -28.36 7.44 2.52
N PRO A 343 -28.43 8.62 1.89
CA PRO A 343 -28.42 9.87 2.63
C PRO A 343 -29.75 9.98 3.41
N VAL A 344 -29.71 9.63 4.69
CA VAL A 344 -30.82 9.81 5.62
C VAL A 344 -30.45 10.97 6.55
N VAL A 345 -30.61 12.20 6.06
CA VAL A 345 -30.52 13.43 6.87
C VAL A 345 -31.63 14.36 6.46
#